data_AF-A0A9Q4B7T1-F1
#
_entry.id   AF-A0A9Q4B7T1-F1
#
_cell.length_a   1.000
_cell.length_b   1.000
_cell.length_c   1.000
_cell.angle_alpha   90.00
_cell.angle_beta   90.00
_cell.angle_gamma   90.00
#
_symmetry.space_group_name_H-M   'P 1'
#
loop_
_entity.id
_entity.type
_entity.pdbx_description
1 polymer ?
#
loop_
_entity_poly.entity_id
_entity_poly.type
_entity_poly.pdbx_seq_one_letter_code
_entity_poly.pdbx_strand_id
1 'polypeptide(L)'
;MLFTQYFSHLSSKNSNYHLYTFKSVAIIITTLAFAGCSSSHSVVKRSAKLSTGIQKAYSVAPDTANRVSPMIIQSADKYNVDPILLAAVIRQESSYRNYVISPAGAVGLTQVIPRYWQQTCPGDLIEEYNNINCGTYILASYNSKAGSWPKALAYYNVGPTGYNSNSKMKKQGEKYAEQVKQHQETLKDAL
;
A
#
# COMPACT_ATOMS: atom_id res chain seq x y z
N MET A 1 8.47 36.62 -89.98
CA MET A 1 7.49 35.64 -89.49
C MET A 1 7.47 35.80 -87.96
N LEU A 2 6.72 36.79 -87.45
CA LEU A 2 5.37 36.64 -86.87
C LEU A 2 5.31 35.48 -85.86
N PHE A 3 5.22 35.80 -84.56
CA PHE A 3 4.29 35.22 -83.57
C PHE A 3 4.68 35.81 -82.19
N THR A 4 4.06 36.92 -81.77
CA THR A 4 2.94 36.98 -80.81
C THR A 4 3.35 36.68 -79.36
N GLN A 5 3.47 37.72 -78.52
CA GLN A 5 2.61 37.89 -77.34
C GLN A 5 2.81 39.25 -76.65
N TYR A 6 1.64 39.86 -76.44
CA TYR A 6 1.21 41.08 -75.74
C TYR A 6 2.11 41.75 -74.68
N PHE A 7 2.23 43.08 -74.86
CA PHE A 7 2.16 44.17 -73.86
C PHE A 7 1.39 43.81 -72.57
N SER A 8 1.61 44.35 -71.38
CA SER A 8 2.59 45.29 -70.81
C SER A 8 2.13 45.61 -69.38
N HIS A 9 3.07 46.08 -68.57
CA HIS A 9 2.91 47.13 -67.56
C HIS A 9 2.91 46.74 -66.07
N LEU A 10 3.48 47.68 -65.29
CA LEU A 10 3.75 47.73 -63.84
C LEU A 10 5.18 47.27 -63.49
N SER A 11 6.16 48.18 -63.46
CA SER A 11 6.42 49.21 -62.42
C SER A 11 6.65 48.57 -61.05
N SER A 12 7.66 48.88 -60.25
CA SER A 12 8.93 49.59 -60.37
C SER A 12 9.63 49.26 -59.05
N LYS A 13 10.91 48.90 -59.14
CA LYS A 13 11.94 48.96 -58.09
C LYS A 13 11.72 48.19 -56.78
N ASN A 14 12.37 47.03 -56.80
CA ASN A 14 13.02 46.36 -55.69
C ASN A 14 13.82 47.33 -54.80
N SER A 15 13.51 47.40 -53.50
CA SER A 15 14.43 47.87 -52.47
C SER A 15 14.09 47.19 -51.15
N ASN A 16 14.95 46.24 -50.78
CA ASN A 16 14.89 45.41 -49.58
C ASN A 16 15.07 46.24 -48.31
N TYR A 17 14.13 46.20 -47.35
CA TYR A 17 14.44 46.42 -45.92
C TYR A 17 13.51 45.62 -44.99
N HIS A 18 14.17 44.67 -44.30
CA HIS A 18 14.02 44.30 -42.89
C HIS A 18 12.70 43.72 -42.33
N LEU A 19 12.81 42.44 -41.95
CA LEU A 19 11.85 41.59 -41.25
C LEU A 19 11.28 42.22 -39.95
N TYR A 20 9.97 42.39 -39.98
CA TYR A 20 8.96 42.13 -38.95
C TYR A 20 9.36 42.04 -37.47
N THR A 21 8.85 43.02 -36.75
CA THR A 21 8.54 43.06 -35.31
C THR A 21 7.81 41.80 -34.83
N PHE A 22 8.49 40.95 -34.04
CA PHE A 22 7.83 39.94 -33.21
C PHE A 22 7.41 40.58 -31.89
N LYS A 23 6.10 40.71 -31.67
CA LYS A 23 5.53 40.99 -30.35
C LYS A 23 6.02 39.91 -29.38
N SER A 24 6.75 40.30 -28.35
CA SER A 24 7.23 39.43 -27.28
C SER A 24 6.05 38.98 -26.40
N VAL A 25 5.36 37.91 -26.81
CA VAL A 25 4.57 37.10 -25.87
C VAL A 25 5.53 36.04 -25.32
N ALA A 26 6.20 36.37 -24.21
CA ALA A 26 6.91 35.37 -23.44
C ALA A 26 5.85 34.51 -22.73
N ILE A 27 5.65 33.30 -23.26
CA ILE A 27 4.85 32.25 -22.62
C ILE A 27 5.56 31.89 -21.32
N ILE A 28 5.00 32.31 -20.18
CA ILE A 28 5.40 31.81 -18.87
C ILE A 28 4.95 30.35 -18.83
N ILE A 29 5.85 29.43 -19.19
CA ILE A 29 5.68 28.01 -18.89
C ILE A 29 5.90 27.90 -17.38
N THR A 30 4.82 28.06 -16.61
CA THR A 30 4.80 27.64 -15.20
C THR A 30 5.03 26.13 -15.18
N THR A 31 6.27 25.72 -14.95
CA THR A 31 6.61 24.35 -14.64
C THR A 31 6.01 24.02 -13.28
N LEU A 32 4.81 23.42 -13.26
CA LEU A 32 4.34 22.70 -12.08
C LEU A 32 5.28 21.52 -11.86
N ALA A 33 6.23 21.67 -10.94
CA ALA A 33 7.00 20.56 -10.44
C ALA A 33 6.05 19.60 -9.71
N PHE A 34 5.70 18.49 -10.35
CA PHE A 34 5.04 17.36 -9.70
C PHE A 34 6.02 16.70 -8.72
N ALA A 35 6.13 17.24 -7.51
CA ALA A 35 6.91 16.66 -6.41
C ALA A 35 6.20 15.46 -5.75
N GLY A 36 5.41 14.69 -6.51
CA GLY A 36 4.57 13.58 -6.00
C GLY A 36 5.07 12.16 -6.33
N CYS A 37 6.03 11.98 -7.25
CA CYS A 37 6.40 10.64 -7.75
C CYS A 37 7.38 9.85 -6.85
N SER A 38 8.07 10.49 -5.91
CA SER A 38 9.09 9.79 -5.10
C SER A 38 8.49 8.80 -4.10
N SER A 39 7.33 9.11 -3.52
CA SER A 39 6.64 8.25 -2.55
C SER A 39 5.99 7.03 -3.23
N SER A 40 5.34 7.22 -4.38
CA SER A 40 4.74 6.12 -5.15
C SER A 40 5.78 5.12 -5.64
N HIS A 41 6.95 5.58 -6.08
CA HIS A 41 8.04 4.69 -6.51
C HIS A 41 8.61 3.87 -5.35
N SER A 42 8.68 4.46 -4.14
CA SER A 42 9.08 3.76 -2.91
C SER A 42 8.12 2.63 -2.55
N VAL A 43 6.80 2.87 -2.61
CA VAL A 43 5.78 1.84 -2.31
C VAL A 43 5.90 0.68 -3.28
N VAL A 44 5.96 0.92 -4.59
CA VAL A 44 6.06 -0.16 -5.60
C VAL A 44 7.28 -1.06 -5.36
N LYS A 45 8.46 -0.46 -5.12
CA LYS A 45 9.70 -1.22 -4.84
C LYS A 45 9.59 -2.03 -3.55
N ARG A 46 9.06 -1.44 -2.48
CA ARG A 46 8.87 -2.12 -1.19
C ARG A 46 7.85 -3.25 -1.30
N SER A 47 6.76 -3.05 -2.03
CA SER A 47 5.73 -4.07 -2.27
C SER A 47 6.26 -5.23 -3.11
N ALA A 48 7.03 -4.96 -4.15
CA ALA A 48 7.68 -6.01 -4.95
C ALA A 48 8.65 -6.84 -4.09
N LYS A 49 9.50 -6.17 -3.29
CA LYS A 49 10.41 -6.83 -2.36
C LYS A 49 9.66 -7.70 -1.35
N LEU A 50 8.62 -7.14 -0.72
CA LEU A 50 7.79 -7.86 0.24
C LEU A 50 7.10 -9.08 -0.39
N SER A 51 6.57 -8.94 -1.61
CA SER A 51 5.93 -10.03 -2.34
C SER A 51 6.90 -11.20 -2.56
N THR A 52 8.11 -10.93 -3.04
CA THR A 52 9.15 -11.97 -3.21
C THR A 52 9.47 -12.66 -1.88
N GLY A 53 9.62 -11.89 -0.79
CA GLY A 53 9.85 -12.44 0.53
C GLY A 53 8.72 -13.35 1.00
N ILE A 54 7.45 -12.93 0.85
CA ILE A 54 6.27 -13.71 1.22
C ILE A 54 6.20 -15.02 0.42
N GLN A 55 6.47 -14.98 -0.89
CA GLN A 55 6.51 -16.17 -1.74
C GLN A 55 7.57 -17.16 -1.25
N LYS A 56 8.79 -16.69 -0.99
CA LYS A 56 9.91 -17.53 -0.56
C LYS A 56 9.75 -18.07 0.88
N ALA A 57 9.33 -17.23 1.82
CA ALA A 57 9.22 -17.58 3.23
C ALA A 57 8.05 -18.52 3.53
N TYR A 58 6.92 -18.31 2.86
CA TYR A 58 5.64 -18.90 3.25
C TYR A 58 5.01 -19.77 2.17
N SER A 59 5.64 -19.89 1.01
CA SER A 59 5.15 -20.61 -0.17
C SER A 59 3.78 -20.12 -0.64
N VAL A 60 3.52 -18.81 -0.51
CA VAL A 60 2.29 -18.17 -0.99
C VAL A 60 2.38 -18.00 -2.50
N ALA A 61 1.28 -18.27 -3.21
CA ALA A 61 1.23 -18.15 -4.66
C ALA A 61 1.56 -16.71 -5.13
N PRO A 62 2.28 -16.53 -6.26
CA PRO A 62 2.72 -15.21 -6.71
C PRO A 62 1.59 -14.21 -6.93
N ASP A 63 0.45 -14.67 -7.46
CA ASP A 63 -0.75 -13.85 -7.66
C ASP A 63 -1.26 -13.25 -6.34
N THR A 64 -1.37 -14.07 -5.30
CA THR A 64 -1.81 -13.66 -3.97
C THR A 64 -0.79 -12.72 -3.33
N ALA A 65 0.50 -13.08 -3.34
CA ALA A 65 1.56 -12.25 -2.75
C ALA A 65 1.66 -10.88 -3.44
N ASN A 66 1.61 -10.82 -4.77
CA ASN A 66 1.64 -9.58 -5.54
C ASN A 66 0.43 -8.69 -5.25
N ARG A 67 -0.75 -9.30 -5.09
CA ARG A 67 -2.00 -8.57 -4.82
C ARG A 67 -2.05 -7.96 -3.42
N VAL A 68 -1.65 -8.69 -2.38
CA VAL A 68 -1.76 -8.22 -0.98
C VAL A 68 -0.59 -7.34 -0.52
N SER A 69 0.61 -7.54 -1.05
CA SER A 69 1.81 -6.78 -0.63
C SER A 69 1.65 -5.25 -0.69
N PRO A 70 1.08 -4.63 -1.74
CA PRO A 70 0.82 -3.19 -1.73
C PRO A 70 -0.19 -2.77 -0.66
N MET A 71 -1.19 -3.59 -0.34
CA MET A 71 -2.17 -3.30 0.71
C MET A 71 -1.53 -3.36 2.11
N ILE A 72 -0.62 -4.34 2.32
CA ILE A 72 0.17 -4.47 3.55
C ILE A 72 1.05 -3.24 3.73
N ILE A 73 1.84 -2.86 2.72
CA ILE A 73 2.73 -1.68 2.80
C ILE A 73 1.94 -0.41 3.11
N GLN A 74 0.84 -0.17 2.39
CA GLN A 74 0.03 1.04 2.58
C GLN A 74 -0.62 1.10 3.96
N SER A 75 -1.18 -0.02 4.44
CA SER A 75 -1.82 -0.07 5.76
C SER A 75 -0.79 0.07 6.89
N ALA A 76 0.35 -0.61 6.73
CA ALA A 76 1.47 -0.54 7.66
C ALA A 76 1.98 0.90 7.81
N ASP A 77 2.23 1.59 6.69
CA ASP A 77 2.67 2.99 6.70
C ASP A 77 1.63 3.92 7.35
N LYS A 78 0.34 3.73 7.02
CA LYS A 78 -0.77 4.53 7.54
C LYS A 78 -0.88 4.48 9.07
N TYR A 79 -0.60 3.33 9.67
CA TYR A 79 -0.75 3.10 11.12
C TYR A 79 0.59 2.95 11.85
N ASN A 80 1.71 3.26 11.19
CA ASN A 80 3.06 3.14 11.73
C ASN A 80 3.35 1.75 12.34
N VAL A 81 2.96 0.71 11.61
CA VAL A 81 3.24 -0.70 11.91
C VAL A 81 4.37 -1.18 10.99
N ASP A 82 5.27 -2.03 11.48
CA ASP A 82 6.25 -2.68 10.59
C ASP A 82 5.53 -3.58 9.58
N PRO A 83 5.70 -3.39 8.25
CA PRO A 83 5.06 -4.24 7.26
C PRO A 83 5.46 -5.71 7.34
N ILE A 84 6.67 -6.03 7.83
CA ILE A 84 7.09 -7.43 8.04
C ILE A 84 6.29 -8.04 9.20
N LEU A 85 6.05 -7.28 10.27
CA LEU A 85 5.18 -7.70 11.38
C LEU A 85 3.75 -7.95 10.91
N LEU A 86 3.18 -7.04 10.12
CA LEU A 86 1.82 -7.21 9.59
C LEU A 86 1.72 -8.43 8.66
N ALA A 87 2.71 -8.64 7.79
CA ALA A 87 2.78 -9.82 6.94
C ALA A 87 2.88 -11.13 7.75
N ALA A 88 3.59 -11.13 8.88
CA ALA A 88 3.69 -12.25 9.80
C ALA A 88 2.37 -12.52 10.55
N VAL A 89 1.62 -11.47 10.91
CA VAL A 89 0.27 -11.60 11.47
C VAL A 89 -0.67 -12.25 10.45
N ILE A 90 -0.68 -11.80 9.19
CA ILE A 90 -1.51 -12.42 8.13
C ILE A 90 -1.15 -13.90 7.95
N ARG A 91 0.14 -14.24 8.02
CA ARG A 91 0.58 -15.65 7.98
C ARG A 91 -0.05 -16.47 9.10
N GLN A 92 0.02 -15.96 10.33
CA GLN A 92 -0.51 -16.62 11.52
C GLN A 92 -2.04 -16.75 11.47
N GLU A 93 -2.74 -15.72 11.01
CA GLU A 93 -4.20 -15.65 11.08
C GLU A 93 -4.89 -16.52 10.01
N SER A 94 -4.43 -16.44 8.76
CA SER A 94 -5.15 -17.04 7.64
C SER A 94 -4.26 -17.89 6.73
N SER A 95 -2.95 -17.86 6.93
CA SER A 95 -1.98 -18.36 5.95
C SER A 95 -2.21 -17.76 4.56
N TYR A 96 -2.58 -16.48 4.50
CA TYR A 96 -2.90 -15.73 3.27
C TYR A 96 -4.15 -16.21 2.52
N ARG A 97 -5.07 -16.94 3.18
CA ARG A 97 -6.37 -17.29 2.61
C ARG A 97 -7.38 -16.17 2.88
N ASN A 98 -7.77 -15.46 1.84
CA ASN A 98 -8.57 -14.24 1.90
C ASN A 98 -10.05 -14.43 2.25
N TYR A 99 -10.64 -15.59 1.96
CA TYR A 99 -12.08 -15.86 2.19
C TYR A 99 -12.37 -16.74 3.41
N VAL A 100 -11.44 -16.85 4.36
CA VAL A 100 -11.61 -17.72 5.54
C VAL A 100 -12.49 -17.04 6.58
N ILE A 101 -13.51 -17.78 7.03
CA ILE A 101 -14.32 -17.43 8.20
C ILE A 101 -14.11 -18.50 9.27
N SER A 102 -13.67 -18.10 10.46
CA SER A 102 -13.49 -19.03 11.58
C SER A 102 -14.82 -19.37 12.26
N PRO A 103 -14.90 -20.46 13.05
CA PRO A 103 -16.10 -20.76 13.85
C PRO A 103 -16.49 -19.64 14.84
N ALA A 104 -15.54 -18.79 15.24
CA ALA A 104 -15.79 -17.65 16.11
C ALA A 104 -16.32 -16.41 15.35
N GLY A 105 -16.43 -16.48 14.02
CA GLY A 105 -16.84 -15.39 13.13
C GLY A 105 -15.72 -14.41 12.78
N ALA A 106 -14.45 -14.83 12.89
CA ALA A 106 -13.31 -14.03 12.43
C ALA A 106 -13.17 -14.14 10.90
N VAL A 107 -12.92 -13.03 10.21
CA VAL A 107 -13.00 -12.95 8.73
C VAL A 107 -11.67 -12.53 8.12
N GLY A 108 -11.31 -13.17 7.01
CA GLY A 108 -10.32 -12.70 6.05
C GLY A 108 -8.86 -12.83 6.46
N LEU A 109 -8.00 -12.08 5.80
CA LEU A 109 -6.53 -12.19 5.90
C LEU A 109 -6.00 -11.99 7.32
N THR A 110 -6.57 -11.04 8.09
CA THR A 110 -6.17 -10.72 9.46
C THR A 110 -7.17 -11.18 10.51
N GLN A 111 -8.16 -12.01 10.12
CA GLN A 111 -9.16 -12.62 10.99
C GLN A 111 -9.82 -11.61 11.96
N VAL A 112 -10.28 -10.48 11.43
CA VAL A 112 -11.04 -9.50 12.22
C VAL A 112 -12.40 -10.08 12.55
N ILE A 113 -12.85 -9.92 13.80
CA ILE A 113 -14.21 -10.31 14.22
C ILE A 113 -15.15 -9.11 14.06
N PRO A 114 -16.08 -9.11 13.08
CA PRO A 114 -16.90 -7.94 12.76
C PRO A 114 -17.73 -7.43 13.94
N ARG A 115 -18.27 -8.33 14.77
CA ARG A 115 -19.12 -7.95 15.92
C ARG A 115 -18.48 -6.95 16.90
N TYR A 116 -17.15 -6.88 16.92
CA TYR A 116 -16.40 -5.96 17.78
C TYR A 116 -15.87 -4.73 17.05
N TRP A 117 -15.73 -4.78 15.73
CA TRP A 117 -14.93 -3.81 14.97
C TRP A 117 -15.65 -3.16 13.80
N GLN A 118 -16.84 -3.63 13.42
CA GLN A 118 -17.57 -3.13 12.23
C GLN A 118 -17.85 -1.63 12.28
N GLN A 119 -18.13 -1.08 13.47
CA GLN A 119 -18.37 0.36 13.65
C GLN A 119 -17.09 1.19 13.46
N THR A 120 -15.93 0.62 13.77
CA THR A 120 -14.62 1.28 13.64
C THR A 120 -14.00 1.08 12.26
N CYS A 121 -14.29 -0.07 11.64
CA CYS A 121 -13.80 -0.47 10.33
C CYS A 121 -14.98 -0.54 9.36
N PRO A 122 -15.39 0.59 8.75
CA PRO A 122 -16.47 0.60 7.79
C PRO A 122 -16.08 -0.15 6.51
N GLY A 123 -17.08 -0.70 5.81
CA GLY A 123 -16.90 -1.51 4.62
C GLY A 123 -17.00 -3.01 4.90
N ASP A 124 -17.02 -3.80 3.83
CA ASP A 124 -17.06 -5.26 3.91
C ASP A 124 -15.66 -5.79 4.31
N LEU A 125 -15.58 -6.55 5.39
CA LEU A 125 -14.35 -7.13 5.91
C LEU A 125 -13.92 -8.41 5.16
N ILE A 126 -14.71 -8.90 4.21
CA ILE A 126 -14.25 -9.90 3.23
C ILE A 126 -13.32 -9.28 2.19
N GLU A 127 -13.50 -7.98 1.91
CA GLU A 127 -12.65 -7.24 0.98
C GLU A 127 -11.27 -7.03 1.60
N GLU A 128 -10.25 -7.43 0.85
CA GLU A 128 -8.91 -7.66 1.39
C GLU A 128 -8.26 -6.38 1.89
N TYR A 129 -8.45 -5.27 1.19
CA TYR A 129 -7.95 -3.97 1.62
C TYR A 129 -8.61 -3.54 2.94
N ASN A 130 -9.94 -3.64 3.04
CA ASN A 130 -10.66 -3.28 4.26
C ASN A 130 -10.22 -4.16 5.43
N ASN A 131 -10.05 -5.46 5.19
CA ASN A 131 -9.61 -6.43 6.17
C ASN A 131 -8.19 -6.12 6.69
N ILE A 132 -7.22 -5.97 5.78
CA ILE A 132 -5.82 -5.65 6.14
C ILE A 132 -5.75 -4.30 6.84
N ASN A 133 -6.42 -3.26 6.32
CA ASN A 133 -6.43 -1.94 6.92
C ASN A 133 -7.03 -1.99 8.35
N CYS A 134 -8.13 -2.71 8.54
CA CYS A 134 -8.75 -2.88 9.85
C CYS A 134 -7.86 -3.66 10.83
N GLY A 135 -7.32 -4.81 10.44
CA GLY A 135 -6.41 -5.59 11.27
C GLY A 135 -5.17 -4.79 11.68
N THR A 136 -4.62 -3.99 10.76
CA THR A 136 -3.49 -3.11 11.04
C THR A 136 -3.85 -2.02 12.06
N TYR A 137 -5.01 -1.39 11.91
CA TYR A 137 -5.52 -0.42 12.87
C TYR A 137 -5.69 -1.02 14.27
N ILE A 138 -6.27 -2.22 14.36
CA ILE A 138 -6.47 -2.94 15.64
C ILE A 138 -5.11 -3.22 16.29
N LEU A 139 -4.16 -3.72 15.52
CA LEU A 139 -2.81 -4.04 16.01
C LEU A 139 -2.09 -2.78 16.53
N ALA A 140 -2.16 -1.68 15.79
CA ALA A 140 -1.60 -0.39 16.22
C ALA A 140 -2.28 0.13 17.49
N SER A 141 -3.60 0.05 17.55
CA SER A 141 -4.39 0.44 18.74
C SER A 141 -4.02 -0.38 19.96
N TYR A 142 -3.79 -1.69 19.80
CA TYR A 142 -3.32 -2.54 20.89
C TYR A 142 -1.89 -2.24 21.29
N ASN A 143 -0.99 -1.91 20.36
CA ASN A 143 0.36 -1.50 20.72
C ASN A 143 0.38 -0.20 21.51
N SER A 144 -0.42 0.80 21.11
CA SER A 144 -0.59 2.04 21.86
C SER A 144 -1.08 1.79 23.30
N LYS A 145 -2.04 0.87 23.49
CA LYS A 145 -2.55 0.50 24.82
C LYS A 145 -1.59 -0.36 25.64
N ALA A 146 -0.86 -1.26 24.99
CA ALA A 146 -0.03 -2.26 25.64
C ALA A 146 1.39 -1.78 25.96
N GLY A 147 1.89 -0.79 25.20
CA GLY A 147 3.24 -0.24 25.32
C GLY A 147 4.34 -1.12 24.72
N SER A 148 4.00 -2.28 24.15
CA SER A 148 4.97 -3.15 23.47
C SER A 148 4.30 -4.10 22.47
N TRP A 149 5.02 -4.42 21.39
CA TRP A 149 4.55 -5.31 20.33
C TRP A 149 4.21 -6.73 20.81
N PRO A 150 5.02 -7.40 21.67
CA PRO A 150 4.67 -8.74 22.16
C PRO A 150 3.33 -8.77 22.89
N LYS A 151 3.07 -7.76 23.73
CA LYS A 151 1.81 -7.66 24.46
C LYS A 151 0.65 -7.22 23.55
N ALA A 152 0.91 -6.40 22.54
CA ALA A 152 -0.07 -6.02 21.51
C ALA A 152 -0.55 -7.25 20.71
N LEU A 153 0.37 -8.13 20.30
CA LEU A 153 0.05 -9.39 19.63
C LEU A 153 -0.75 -10.32 20.54
N ALA A 154 -0.39 -10.40 21.81
CA ALA A 154 -1.18 -11.16 22.78
C ALA A 154 -2.60 -10.58 22.92
N TYR A 155 -2.75 -9.26 22.97
CA TYR A 155 -4.06 -8.59 22.94
C TYR A 155 -4.83 -8.85 21.65
N TYR A 156 -4.14 -8.92 20.50
CA TYR A 156 -4.75 -9.24 19.22
C TYR A 156 -5.41 -10.61 19.24
N ASN A 157 -4.75 -11.61 19.85
CA ASN A 157 -5.26 -12.97 19.90
C ASN A 157 -6.39 -13.20 20.92
N VAL A 158 -6.22 -12.72 22.17
CA VAL A 158 -7.13 -13.06 23.28
C VAL A 158 -7.93 -11.88 23.82
N GLY A 159 -7.74 -10.69 23.25
CA GLY A 159 -8.30 -9.44 23.76
C GLY A 159 -7.62 -8.93 25.05
N PRO A 160 -7.65 -7.61 25.32
CA PRO A 160 -7.04 -7.04 26.52
C PRO A 160 -7.63 -7.59 27.83
N THR A 161 -8.96 -7.74 27.89
CA THR A 161 -9.65 -8.30 29.07
C THR A 161 -9.16 -9.71 29.34
N GLY A 162 -9.20 -10.58 28.32
CA GLY A 162 -8.76 -11.97 28.46
C GLY A 162 -7.30 -12.10 28.90
N TYR A 163 -6.40 -11.32 28.29
CA TYR A 163 -5.00 -11.30 28.69
C TYR A 163 -4.80 -10.84 30.14
N ASN A 164 -5.50 -9.79 30.59
CA ASN A 164 -5.28 -9.20 31.90
C ASN A 164 -5.97 -9.97 33.04
N SER A 165 -7.09 -10.64 32.78
CA SER A 165 -7.91 -11.28 33.84
C SER A 165 -7.82 -12.80 33.87
N ASN A 166 -7.27 -13.46 32.85
CA ASN A 166 -7.22 -14.92 32.78
C ASN A 166 -5.81 -15.45 32.44
N SER A 167 -5.21 -16.17 33.39
CA SER A 167 -3.84 -16.72 33.24
C SER A 167 -3.68 -17.68 32.06
N LYS A 168 -4.70 -18.48 31.74
CA LYS A 168 -4.67 -19.38 30.58
C LYS A 168 -4.67 -18.58 29.27
N MET A 169 -5.51 -17.56 29.17
CA MET A 169 -5.57 -16.69 28.00
C MET A 169 -4.29 -15.85 27.85
N LYS A 170 -3.72 -15.37 28.95
CA LYS A 170 -2.40 -14.71 28.96
C LYS A 170 -1.32 -15.58 28.31
N LYS A 171 -1.17 -16.82 28.79
CA LYS A 171 -0.21 -17.79 28.22
C LYS A 171 -0.49 -18.08 26.74
N GLN A 172 -1.75 -18.18 26.35
CA GLN A 172 -2.14 -18.37 24.95
C GLN A 172 -1.72 -17.17 24.08
N GLY A 173 -2.00 -15.94 24.53
CA GLY A 173 -1.61 -14.74 23.81
C GLY A 173 -0.09 -14.58 23.71
N GLU A 174 0.66 -14.92 24.76
CA GLU A 174 2.13 -14.93 24.74
C GLU A 174 2.68 -15.96 23.74
N LYS A 175 2.09 -17.16 23.70
CA LYS A 175 2.45 -18.17 22.69
C LYS A 175 2.16 -17.68 21.26
N TYR A 176 1.02 -17.04 21.06
CA TYR A 176 0.69 -16.44 19.76
C TYR A 176 1.72 -15.39 19.34
N ALA A 177 2.12 -14.50 20.27
CA ALA A 177 3.11 -13.47 19.98
C ALA A 177 4.47 -14.07 19.55
N GLU A 178 4.89 -15.17 20.19
CA GLU A 178 6.10 -15.89 19.80
C GLU A 178 5.98 -16.54 18.41
N GLN A 179 4.83 -17.11 18.06
CA GLN A 179 4.59 -17.67 16.72
C GLN A 179 4.65 -16.59 15.63
N VAL A 180 4.05 -15.43 15.87
CA VAL A 180 4.15 -14.28 14.95
C VAL A 180 5.59 -13.81 14.81
N LYS A 181 6.36 -13.75 15.92
CA LYS A 181 7.78 -13.39 15.88
C LYS A 181 8.58 -14.38 15.02
N GLN A 182 8.34 -15.69 15.16
CA GLN A 182 8.99 -16.70 14.32
C GLN A 182 8.68 -16.52 12.84
N HIS A 183 7.42 -16.21 12.50
CA HIS A 183 7.05 -15.85 11.13
C HIS A 183 7.77 -14.58 10.67
N GLN A 184 7.88 -13.56 11.52
CA GLN A 184 8.57 -12.31 11.20
C GLN A 184 10.06 -12.56 10.88
N GLU A 185 10.77 -13.35 11.68
CA GLU A 185 12.18 -13.69 11.42
C GLU A 185 12.32 -14.51 10.13
N THR A 186 11.46 -15.51 9.91
CA THR A 186 11.44 -16.30 8.66
C THR A 186 11.29 -15.41 7.42
N LEU A 187 10.44 -14.37 7.50
CA LEU A 187 10.27 -13.42 6.40
C LEU A 187 11.48 -12.51 6.23
N LYS A 188 12.11 -12.05 7.32
CA LYS A 188 13.34 -11.25 7.24
C LYS A 188 14.46 -12.02 6.53
N ASP A 189 14.62 -13.30 6.82
CA ASP A 189 15.63 -14.16 6.18
C ASP A 189 15.36 -14.40 4.68
N ALA A 190 14.12 -14.21 4.25
CA ALA A 190 13.72 -14.37 2.86
C ALA A 190 13.83 -13.09 2.01
N LEU A 191 13.96 -11.92 2.64
CA LEU A 191 14.04 -10.58 2.02
C LEU A 191 15.46 -10.15 1.64
#